data_AF-A0A5J5R8D3-F1
#
_entry.id   AF-A0A5J5R8D3-F1
#
_cell.length_a   1.000
_cell.length_b   1.000
_cell.length_c   1.000
_cell.angle_alpha   90.00
_cell.angle_beta   90.00
_cell.angle_gamma   90.00
#
_symmetry.space_group_name_H-M   'P 1'
#
loop_
_entity.id
_entity.type
_entity.pdbx_description
1 polymer ?
#
loop_
_entity_poly.entity_id
_entity_poly.type
_entity_poly.pdbx_seq_one_letter_code
_entity_poly.pdbx_strand_id
1 'polypeptide(L)'
;MASSNHPPSHRTHVPLPSDSGGNPFDDEAPPVPIHIVTNASQLPAEFLNPSPEKQLVVGFDCEGVDLCRNGTLCIMQLAFQDAIYLVDAIEGGEVLINACKPALESSYIKKVIHDCKRDSEALYFQFGIKLNNVMDTQIAYSLLEEQEGRTRLPDDNISFVGLLADPRYCGISYQEKEEVRLLLRQDPKFWKYRPLSELMVRAAADDVRFLLYIYHMMMKKLNERSLWHLAVRGALYCRCFCINDNNYADWPSIPPIPDNVMVEGDAPEEEILSILDVPQGKMGRVIGRKGVSILSIKESCNAEIHFGGAKGPPDKVFILGPVRQVRKAAAMLRGRMMD
;
A
#
# COMPACT_ATOMS: atom_id res chain seq x y z
N MET A 1 25.81 2.35 -42.90
CA MET A 1 24.54 1.88 -42.28
C MET A 1 24.75 1.94 -40.78
N ALA A 2 24.22 2.96 -40.12
CA ALA A 2 24.30 3.09 -38.67
C ALA A 2 23.32 2.09 -38.05
N SER A 3 23.85 1.12 -37.31
CA SER A 3 23.08 0.24 -36.43
C SER A 3 22.38 1.12 -35.39
N SER A 4 21.06 1.23 -35.48
CA SER A 4 20.23 1.80 -34.44
C SER A 4 20.30 0.89 -33.21
N ASN A 5 21.24 1.17 -32.30
CA ASN A 5 21.24 0.60 -30.97
C ASN A 5 20.07 1.19 -30.18
N HIS A 6 18.86 0.69 -30.42
CA HIS A 6 17.81 0.80 -29.42
C HIS A 6 18.25 -0.05 -28.22
N PRO A 7 18.29 0.51 -27.00
CA PRO A 7 18.49 -0.32 -25.82
C PRO A 7 17.40 -1.40 -25.80
N PRO A 8 17.69 -2.63 -25.30
CA PRO A 8 16.68 -3.66 -25.21
C PRO A 8 15.46 -3.11 -24.47
N SER A 9 14.29 -3.16 -25.09
CA SER A 9 13.05 -2.78 -24.42
C SER A 9 12.86 -3.75 -23.26
N HIS A 10 12.92 -3.28 -22.02
CA HIS A 10 12.53 -4.09 -20.86
C HIS A 10 11.07 -4.50 -21.06
N ARG A 11 10.76 -5.78 -20.83
CA ARG A 11 9.39 -6.32 -20.96
C ARG A 11 9.10 -7.29 -19.83
N THR A 12 7.82 -7.43 -19.49
CA THR A 12 7.34 -8.41 -18.50
C THR A 12 5.91 -8.85 -18.84
N HIS A 13 5.40 -9.83 -18.11
CA HIS A 13 4.00 -10.22 -18.20
C HIS A 13 3.20 -9.59 -17.07
N VAL A 14 2.15 -8.85 -17.44
CA VAL A 14 1.11 -8.39 -16.52
C VAL A 14 -0.08 -9.34 -16.67
N PRO A 15 -0.31 -10.26 -15.73
CA PRO A 15 -1.44 -11.17 -15.79
C PRO A 15 -2.74 -10.39 -15.67
N LEU A 16 -3.74 -10.81 -16.43
CA LEU A 16 -5.10 -10.32 -16.34
C LEU A 16 -6.05 -11.53 -16.28
N PRO A 17 -7.21 -11.43 -15.62
CA PRO A 17 -8.17 -12.53 -15.62
C PRO A 17 -8.62 -12.86 -17.04
N SER A 18 -8.58 -14.14 -17.43
CA SER A 18 -9.21 -14.61 -18.66
C SER A 18 -10.64 -15.10 -18.40
N ASP A 19 -11.54 -14.87 -19.35
CA ASP A 19 -12.93 -15.35 -19.26
C ASP A 19 -13.05 -16.88 -19.40
N SER A 20 -12.00 -17.54 -19.91
CA SER A 20 -11.95 -18.97 -20.22
C SER A 20 -11.54 -19.86 -19.03
N GLY A 21 -11.25 -19.30 -17.85
CA GLY A 21 -10.93 -20.07 -16.64
C GLY A 21 -9.59 -20.81 -16.68
N GLY A 22 -8.71 -20.47 -17.62
CA GLY A 22 -7.34 -20.95 -17.67
C GLY A 22 -6.47 -20.34 -16.56
N ASN A 23 -5.31 -20.95 -16.28
CA ASN A 23 -4.32 -20.36 -15.39
C ASN A 23 -3.77 -19.07 -16.05
N PRO A 24 -3.97 -17.87 -15.48
CA PRO A 24 -3.58 -16.60 -16.10
C PRO A 24 -2.05 -16.41 -16.15
N PHE A 25 -1.30 -17.33 -15.55
CA PHE A 25 0.17 -17.40 -15.62
C PHE A 25 0.67 -18.40 -16.67
N ASP A 26 -0.22 -19.19 -17.28
CA ASP A 26 0.08 -20.10 -18.39
C ASP A 26 -0.27 -19.50 -19.77
N ASP A 27 -0.82 -18.28 -19.84
CA ASP A 27 -1.31 -17.68 -21.09
C ASP A 27 -0.20 -17.04 -21.96
N GLU A 28 -0.27 -17.29 -23.27
CA GLU A 28 0.56 -16.77 -24.38
C GLU A 28 0.46 -15.22 -24.58
N ALA A 29 -0.02 -14.48 -23.58
CA ALA A 29 -0.20 -13.03 -23.70
C ALA A 29 1.15 -12.36 -23.95
N PRO A 30 1.26 -11.50 -24.99
CA PRO A 30 2.52 -10.88 -25.35
C PRO A 30 3.03 -10.02 -24.20
N PRO A 31 4.34 -10.06 -23.89
CA PRO A 31 4.89 -9.31 -22.77
C PRO A 31 4.73 -7.80 -23.02
N VAL A 32 4.35 -7.05 -22.00
CA VAL A 32 4.17 -5.60 -22.04
C VAL A 32 5.49 -4.88 -21.79
N PRO A 33 5.69 -3.66 -22.31
CA PRO A 33 6.88 -2.88 -22.05
C PRO A 33 6.97 -2.41 -20.59
N ILE A 34 8.21 -2.28 -20.10
CA ILE A 34 8.56 -1.55 -18.89
C ILE A 34 9.28 -0.26 -19.31
N HIS A 35 8.71 0.88 -18.95
CA HIS A 35 9.25 2.20 -19.24
C HIS A 35 9.96 2.78 -18.03
N ILE A 36 11.23 3.15 -18.17
CA ILE A 36 11.91 4.01 -17.20
C ILE A 36 11.55 5.46 -17.54
N VAL A 37 10.89 6.14 -16.61
CA VAL A 37 10.32 7.47 -16.80
C VAL A 37 11.18 8.47 -16.03
N THR A 38 11.77 9.42 -16.75
CA THR A 38 12.56 10.53 -16.20
C THR A 38 11.95 11.90 -16.54
N ASN A 39 10.91 11.94 -17.39
CA ASN A 39 10.12 13.11 -17.72
C ASN A 39 8.62 12.79 -17.71
N ALA A 40 7.80 13.73 -17.23
CA ALA A 40 6.36 13.57 -17.12
C ALA A 40 5.70 13.22 -18.47
N SER A 41 6.21 13.74 -19.60
CA SER A 41 5.64 13.45 -20.93
C SER A 41 5.73 11.99 -21.37
N GLN A 42 6.47 11.15 -20.63
CA GLN A 42 6.56 9.71 -20.89
C GLN A 42 5.46 8.91 -20.19
N LEU A 43 4.65 9.56 -19.33
CA LEU A 43 3.51 8.93 -18.66
C LEU A 43 2.23 9.04 -19.50
N PRO A 44 1.25 8.13 -19.29
CA PRO A 44 -0.05 8.22 -19.94
C PRO A 44 -0.75 9.55 -19.65
N ALA A 45 -1.33 10.16 -20.69
CA ALA A 45 -1.97 11.46 -20.57
C ALA A 45 -3.19 11.42 -19.62
N GLU A 46 -3.91 10.30 -19.60
CA GLU A 46 -5.02 10.04 -18.68
C GLU A 46 -4.59 9.89 -17.22
N PHE A 47 -3.34 9.51 -16.97
CA PHE A 47 -2.81 9.46 -15.61
C PHE A 47 -2.48 10.88 -15.15
N LEU A 48 -1.79 11.67 -15.99
CA LEU A 48 -1.45 13.06 -15.68
C LEU A 48 -2.68 13.97 -15.56
N ASN A 49 -3.74 13.68 -16.32
CA ASN A 49 -4.97 14.46 -16.38
C ASN A 49 -6.19 13.57 -16.06
N PRO A 50 -6.37 13.17 -14.79
CA PRO A 50 -7.49 12.34 -14.40
C PRO A 50 -8.82 13.05 -14.65
N SER A 51 -9.81 12.32 -15.16
CA SER A 51 -11.13 12.88 -15.45
C SER A 51 -12.26 11.93 -14.99
N PRO A 52 -13.44 12.45 -14.64
CA PRO A 52 -14.58 11.62 -14.27
C PRO A 52 -15.05 10.71 -15.40
N GLU A 53 -14.84 11.09 -16.66
CA GLU A 53 -15.24 10.33 -17.85
C GLU A 53 -14.40 9.05 -18.06
N LYS A 54 -13.18 8.99 -17.53
CA LYS A 54 -12.29 7.83 -17.65
C LYS A 54 -11.75 7.41 -16.30
N GLN A 55 -12.36 6.38 -15.72
CA GLN A 55 -11.85 5.74 -14.51
C GLN A 55 -10.65 4.85 -14.84
N LEU A 56 -9.60 4.89 -14.01
CA LEU A 56 -8.43 4.03 -14.15
C LEU A 56 -8.22 3.19 -12.89
N VAL A 57 -7.64 2.02 -13.06
CA VAL A 57 -7.12 1.20 -11.97
C VAL A 57 -5.67 0.91 -12.28
N VAL A 58 -4.78 1.27 -11.36
CA VAL A 58 -3.32 1.09 -11.52
C VAL A 58 -2.77 0.33 -10.32
N GLY A 59 -1.86 -0.61 -10.55
CA GLY A 59 -1.01 -1.14 -9.49
C GLY A 59 0.02 -0.08 -9.10
N PHE A 60 0.29 0.07 -7.82
CA PHE A 60 1.15 1.12 -7.30
C PHE A 60 2.04 0.60 -6.17
N ASP A 61 3.30 1.02 -6.18
CA ASP A 61 4.26 0.78 -5.10
C ASP A 61 5.29 1.94 -5.07
N CYS A 62 6.08 2.03 -4.01
CA CYS A 62 7.24 2.91 -3.94
C CYS A 62 8.45 2.18 -3.36
N GLU A 63 9.63 2.47 -3.88
CA GLU A 63 10.89 1.98 -3.32
C GLU A 63 11.88 3.12 -3.08
N GLY A 64 12.74 2.93 -2.07
CA GLY A 64 13.63 3.99 -1.63
C GLY A 64 14.62 3.61 -0.54
N VAL A 65 15.40 4.60 -0.13
CA VAL A 65 16.34 4.47 1.00
C VAL A 65 15.61 4.88 2.27
N ASP A 66 15.44 3.92 3.18
CA ASP A 66 14.66 4.09 4.40
C ASP A 66 13.32 4.78 4.14
N LEU A 67 12.56 4.27 3.16
CA LEU A 67 11.31 4.88 2.69
C LEU A 67 10.35 5.18 3.86
N CYS A 68 10.24 6.49 4.15
CA CYS A 68 9.44 7.09 5.22
C CYS A 68 9.50 8.62 5.06
N ARG A 69 9.03 9.37 6.07
CA ARG A 69 9.06 10.84 6.09
C ARG A 69 10.44 11.48 5.91
N ASN A 70 11.48 10.85 6.45
CA ASN A 70 12.86 11.37 6.47
C ASN A 70 13.78 10.61 5.51
N GLY A 71 13.23 9.63 4.79
CA GLY A 71 13.96 8.80 3.85
C GLY A 71 14.14 9.49 2.50
N THR A 72 14.38 8.69 1.47
CA THR A 72 14.39 9.16 0.08
C THR A 72 13.58 8.20 -0.78
N LEU A 73 12.44 8.65 -1.30
CA LEU A 73 11.76 7.97 -2.39
C LEU A 73 12.67 8.00 -3.62
N CYS A 74 12.96 6.82 -4.18
CA CYS A 74 13.89 6.70 -5.29
C CYS A 74 13.19 6.30 -6.59
N ILE A 75 12.11 5.53 -6.49
CA ILE A 75 11.33 5.05 -7.62
C ILE A 75 9.88 4.86 -7.18
N MET A 76 8.95 5.16 -8.09
CA MET A 76 7.52 4.89 -7.94
C MET A 76 7.09 4.01 -9.11
N GLN A 77 6.47 2.89 -8.82
CA GLN A 77 6.08 1.89 -9.81
C GLN A 77 4.59 1.99 -10.11
N LEU A 78 4.24 2.00 -11.40
CA LEU A 78 2.87 2.05 -11.87
C LEU A 78 2.61 0.89 -12.84
N ALA A 79 1.73 -0.04 -12.47
CA ALA A 79 1.27 -1.08 -13.38
C ALA A 79 -0.05 -0.69 -14.03
N PHE A 80 -0.05 -0.61 -15.36
CA PHE A 80 -1.22 -0.56 -16.22
C PHE A 80 -1.46 -1.94 -16.84
N GLN A 81 -2.58 -2.11 -17.51
CA GLN A 81 -2.90 -3.37 -18.20
C GLN A 81 -1.92 -3.69 -19.34
N ASP A 82 -1.37 -2.66 -19.98
CA ASP A 82 -0.59 -2.74 -21.21
C ASP A 82 0.87 -2.28 -21.07
N ALA A 83 1.28 -1.80 -19.89
CA ALA A 83 2.64 -1.35 -19.60
C ALA A 83 2.92 -1.21 -18.10
N ILE A 84 4.21 -1.20 -17.73
CA ILE A 84 4.67 -0.76 -16.40
C ILE A 84 5.52 0.48 -16.55
N TYR A 85 5.31 1.48 -15.69
CA TYR A 85 6.11 2.70 -15.63
C TYR A 85 6.88 2.74 -14.32
N LEU A 86 8.20 2.82 -14.44
CA LEU A 86 9.14 3.00 -13.35
C LEU A 86 9.52 4.49 -13.31
N VAL A 87 8.81 5.24 -12.48
CA VAL A 87 8.97 6.68 -12.33
C VAL A 87 10.20 6.96 -11.47
N ASP A 88 11.24 7.49 -12.10
CA ASP A 88 12.54 7.69 -11.49
C ASP A 88 12.58 9.02 -10.71
N ALA A 89 12.42 8.95 -9.40
CA ALA A 89 12.45 10.13 -8.53
C ALA A 89 13.85 10.76 -8.39
N ILE A 90 14.92 10.02 -8.69
CA ILE A 90 16.31 10.49 -8.60
C ILE A 90 16.68 11.29 -9.85
N GLU A 91 16.47 10.72 -11.04
CA GLU A 91 16.80 11.40 -12.30
C GLU A 91 15.74 12.43 -12.71
N GLY A 92 14.45 12.10 -12.55
CA GLY A 92 13.34 13.01 -12.87
C GLY A 92 13.05 14.06 -11.79
N GLY A 93 13.54 13.83 -10.57
CA GLY A 93 13.44 14.76 -9.45
C GLY A 93 12.02 15.07 -9.01
N GLU A 94 11.89 16.12 -8.19
CA GLU A 94 10.62 16.56 -7.61
C GLU A 94 9.58 16.94 -8.68
N VAL A 95 10.02 17.54 -9.79
CA VAL A 95 9.13 17.96 -10.90
C VAL A 95 8.36 16.77 -11.46
N LEU A 96 9.03 15.63 -11.67
CA LEU A 96 8.38 14.43 -12.17
C LEU A 96 7.39 13.84 -11.17
N ILE A 97 7.76 13.77 -9.89
CA ILE A 97 6.88 13.22 -8.84
C ILE A 97 5.65 14.12 -8.64
N ASN A 98 5.83 15.44 -8.62
CA ASN A 98 4.72 16.39 -8.51
C ASN A 98 3.82 16.37 -9.75
N ALA A 99 4.33 16.04 -10.94
CA ALA A 99 3.48 15.84 -12.13
C ALA A 99 2.50 14.65 -11.96
N CYS A 100 2.82 13.69 -11.09
CA CYS A 100 1.93 12.56 -10.78
C CYS A 100 0.87 12.90 -9.73
N LYS A 101 1.01 14.03 -9.02
CA LYS A 101 0.11 14.45 -7.93
C LYS A 101 -1.38 14.43 -8.32
N PRO A 102 -1.81 14.97 -9.48
CA PRO A 102 -3.22 14.92 -9.87
C PRO A 102 -3.76 13.48 -9.85
N ALA A 103 -2.99 12.52 -10.36
CA ALA A 103 -3.37 11.11 -10.42
C ALA A 103 -3.46 10.46 -9.03
N LEU A 104 -2.46 10.72 -8.19
CA LEU A 104 -2.32 10.10 -6.87
C LEU A 104 -3.37 10.61 -5.89
N GLU A 105 -3.78 11.87 -6.01
CA GLU A 105 -4.84 12.47 -5.19
C GLU A 105 -6.25 12.29 -5.79
N SER A 106 -6.36 11.83 -7.04
CA SER A 106 -7.64 11.69 -7.75
C SER A 106 -8.55 10.59 -7.17
N SER A 107 -9.84 10.89 -7.11
CA SER A 107 -10.92 9.91 -6.88
C SER A 107 -11.27 9.07 -8.12
N TYR A 108 -10.78 9.44 -9.30
CA TYR A 108 -11.07 8.76 -10.57
C TYR A 108 -10.03 7.69 -10.93
N ILE A 109 -8.89 7.71 -10.25
CA ILE A 109 -7.84 6.71 -10.42
C ILE A 109 -7.74 5.92 -9.13
N LYS A 110 -7.99 4.61 -9.21
CA LYS A 110 -7.83 3.68 -8.11
C LYS A 110 -6.40 3.18 -8.06
N LYS A 111 -5.75 3.32 -6.91
CA LYS A 111 -4.40 2.80 -6.68
C LYS A 111 -4.51 1.48 -5.91
N VAL A 112 -4.16 0.38 -6.56
CA VAL A 112 -4.08 -0.94 -5.93
C VAL A 112 -2.68 -1.08 -5.34
N ILE A 113 -2.59 -1.26 -4.03
CA ILE A 113 -1.32 -1.26 -3.28
C ILE A 113 -1.32 -2.46 -2.32
N HIS A 114 -0.15 -2.89 -1.86
CA HIS A 114 -0.04 -3.82 -0.75
C HIS A 114 0.61 -3.12 0.45
N ASP A 115 -0.15 -2.87 1.52
CA ASP A 115 0.30 -2.12 2.70
C ASP A 115 0.81 -0.68 2.40
N CYS A 116 -0.11 0.20 2.01
CA CYS A 116 0.21 1.55 1.53
C CYS A 116 0.77 2.55 2.58
N LYS A 117 0.89 2.17 3.86
CA LYS A 117 1.17 3.13 4.95
C LYS A 117 2.50 3.89 4.77
N ARG A 118 3.56 3.20 4.34
CA ARG A 118 4.89 3.82 4.17
C ARG A 118 5.03 4.57 2.86
N ASP A 119 4.38 4.11 1.79
CA ASP A 119 4.32 4.84 0.53
C ASP A 119 3.63 6.18 0.73
N SER A 120 2.48 6.16 1.41
CA SER A 120 1.72 7.38 1.73
C SER A 120 2.52 8.33 2.62
N GLU A 121 3.22 7.82 3.65
CA GLU A 121 4.08 8.66 4.50
C GLU A 121 5.19 9.33 3.69
N ALA A 122 5.87 8.59 2.81
CA ALA A 122 6.93 9.13 1.98
C ALA A 122 6.41 10.20 1.02
N LEU A 123 5.33 9.90 0.29
CA LEU A 123 4.67 10.84 -0.62
C LEU A 123 4.21 12.12 0.09
N TYR A 124 3.62 11.99 1.27
CA TYR A 124 3.08 13.12 2.02
C TYR A 124 4.19 14.06 2.52
N PHE A 125 5.21 13.53 3.20
CA PHE A 125 6.23 14.39 3.81
C PHE A 125 7.31 14.85 2.83
N GLN A 126 7.62 14.07 1.79
CA GLN A 126 8.66 14.44 0.82
C GLN A 126 8.11 15.29 -0.34
N PHE A 127 6.83 15.15 -0.70
CA PHE A 127 6.25 15.81 -1.89
C PHE A 127 4.89 16.50 -1.63
N GLY A 128 4.35 16.42 -0.41
CA GLY A 128 3.04 16.99 -0.10
C GLY A 128 1.89 16.33 -0.85
N ILE A 129 2.02 15.05 -1.22
CA ILE A 129 1.02 14.29 -1.98
C ILE A 129 0.17 13.45 -1.02
N LYS A 130 -1.16 13.59 -1.09
CA LYS A 130 -2.13 12.84 -0.27
C LYS A 130 -2.75 11.72 -1.09
N LEU A 131 -2.22 10.52 -0.91
CA LEU A 131 -2.72 9.35 -1.60
C LEU A 131 -4.22 9.12 -1.30
N ASN A 132 -5.02 8.98 -2.36
CA ASN A 132 -6.48 8.88 -2.28
C ASN A 132 -7.00 7.69 -3.07
N ASN A 133 -8.22 7.21 -2.84
CA ASN A 133 -8.85 6.11 -3.60
C ASN A 133 -7.96 4.86 -3.70
N VAL A 134 -7.41 4.44 -2.56
CA VAL A 134 -6.55 3.26 -2.44
C VAL A 134 -7.38 2.02 -2.18
N MET A 135 -7.05 0.95 -2.90
CA MET A 135 -7.46 -0.42 -2.60
C MET A 135 -6.23 -1.16 -2.09
N ASP A 136 -6.19 -1.40 -0.78
CA ASP A 136 -5.07 -2.11 -0.16
C ASP A 136 -5.34 -3.62 -0.13
N THR A 137 -4.52 -4.38 -0.83
CA THR A 137 -4.67 -5.84 -0.98
C THR A 137 -4.47 -6.59 0.34
N GLN A 138 -3.69 -6.06 1.28
CA GLN A 138 -3.52 -6.68 2.61
C GLN A 138 -4.81 -6.54 3.44
N ILE A 139 -5.44 -5.36 3.37
CA ILE A 139 -6.75 -5.12 4.01
C ILE A 139 -7.82 -6.00 3.35
N ALA A 140 -7.87 -6.02 2.01
CA ALA A 140 -8.85 -6.81 1.26
C ALA A 140 -8.73 -8.31 1.57
N TYR A 141 -7.50 -8.83 1.72
CA TYR A 141 -7.28 -10.20 2.15
C TYR A 141 -7.86 -10.47 3.54
N SER A 142 -7.54 -9.63 4.54
CA SER A 142 -8.07 -9.78 5.90
C SER A 142 -9.61 -9.78 5.92
N LEU A 143 -10.23 -8.91 5.14
CA LEU A 143 -11.70 -8.84 5.05
C LEU A 143 -12.30 -10.09 4.40
N LEU A 144 -11.64 -10.67 3.39
CA LEU A 144 -12.08 -11.93 2.79
C LEU A 144 -11.96 -13.11 3.77
N GLU A 145 -10.89 -13.16 4.56
CA GLU A 145 -10.76 -14.17 5.63
C GLU A 145 -11.85 -14.01 6.69
N GLU A 146 -12.16 -12.77 7.09
CA GLU A 146 -13.25 -12.46 8.03
C GLU A 146 -14.62 -12.88 7.45
N GLN A 147 -14.88 -12.64 6.17
CA GLN A 147 -16.09 -13.11 5.48
C GLN A 147 -16.22 -14.65 5.48
N GLU A 148 -15.10 -15.37 5.41
CA GLU A 148 -15.05 -16.83 5.48
C GLU A 148 -15.15 -17.37 6.94
N GLY A 149 -15.33 -16.47 7.91
CA GLY A 149 -15.52 -16.81 9.33
C GLY A 149 -14.22 -16.99 10.10
N ARG A 150 -13.07 -16.61 9.51
CA ARG A 150 -11.78 -16.67 10.20
C ARG A 150 -11.66 -15.51 11.19
N THR A 151 -11.34 -15.83 12.44
CA THR A 151 -11.06 -14.80 13.44
C THR A 151 -9.73 -14.14 13.13
N ARG A 152 -9.73 -12.80 13.03
CA ARG A 152 -8.51 -12.01 12.90
C ARG A 152 -7.62 -12.20 14.12
N LEU A 153 -6.39 -12.66 13.90
CA LEU A 153 -5.36 -12.71 14.95
C LEU A 153 -4.52 -11.42 14.95
N PRO A 154 -4.06 -10.96 16.12
CA PRO A 154 -3.10 -9.87 16.20
C PRO A 154 -1.85 -10.16 15.37
N ASP A 155 -1.43 -9.18 14.57
CA ASP A 155 -0.22 -9.24 13.72
C ASP A 155 -0.24 -10.33 12.63
N ASP A 156 -1.42 -10.87 12.29
CA ASP A 156 -1.62 -11.84 11.20
C ASP A 156 -1.81 -11.15 9.84
N ASN A 157 -0.87 -10.26 9.50
CA ASN A 157 -0.89 -9.56 8.23
C ASN A 157 -0.16 -10.40 7.16
N ILE A 158 -0.87 -10.77 6.10
CA ILE A 158 -0.25 -11.47 4.97
C ILE A 158 0.79 -10.57 4.29
N SER A 159 1.97 -11.12 4.00
CA SER A 159 2.99 -10.44 3.20
C SER A 159 2.64 -10.50 1.72
N PHE A 160 3.18 -9.59 0.90
CA PHE A 160 2.92 -9.61 -0.54
C PHE A 160 3.34 -10.94 -1.19
N VAL A 161 4.48 -11.51 -0.80
CA VAL A 161 4.92 -12.83 -1.29
C VAL A 161 4.01 -13.95 -0.81
N GLY A 162 3.52 -13.88 0.44
CA GLY A 162 2.51 -14.81 0.94
C GLY A 162 1.21 -14.72 0.13
N LEU A 163 0.80 -13.52 -0.25
CA LEU A 163 -0.39 -13.30 -1.08
C LEU A 163 -0.22 -13.85 -2.50
N LEU A 164 0.96 -13.69 -3.10
CA LEU A 164 1.28 -14.32 -4.40
C LEU A 164 1.30 -15.85 -4.30
N ALA A 165 1.79 -16.40 -3.19
CA ALA A 165 1.82 -17.85 -2.98
C ALA A 165 0.45 -18.48 -2.72
N ASP A 166 -0.55 -17.69 -2.31
CA ASP A 166 -1.90 -18.19 -2.04
C ASP A 166 -2.57 -18.66 -3.36
N PRO A 167 -2.98 -19.94 -3.44
CA PRO A 167 -3.52 -20.55 -4.65
C PRO A 167 -4.88 -19.98 -5.07
N ARG A 168 -5.58 -19.24 -4.20
CA ARG A 168 -6.83 -18.55 -4.53
C ARG A 168 -6.60 -17.33 -5.42
N TYR A 169 -5.37 -16.86 -5.49
CA TYR A 169 -4.95 -15.72 -6.31
C TYR A 169 -3.92 -16.19 -7.34
N CYS A 170 -2.63 -16.13 -7.01
CA CYS A 170 -1.58 -16.42 -7.99
C CYS A 170 -1.05 -17.85 -7.90
N GLY A 171 -0.96 -18.44 -6.70
CA GLY A 171 -0.35 -19.76 -6.51
C GLY A 171 1.13 -19.83 -6.90
N ILE A 172 1.83 -18.70 -6.94
CA ILE A 172 3.23 -18.60 -7.37
C ILE A 172 4.12 -18.55 -6.14
N SER A 173 4.98 -19.55 -6.00
CA SER A 173 6.06 -19.53 -5.02
C SER A 173 7.21 -18.67 -5.53
N TYR A 174 7.37 -17.48 -4.93
CA TYR A 174 8.33 -16.47 -5.36
C TYR A 174 9.65 -16.55 -4.56
N GLN A 175 10.26 -17.73 -4.48
CA GLN A 175 11.49 -17.94 -3.70
C GLN A 175 12.64 -17.02 -4.17
N GLU A 176 12.75 -16.80 -5.48
CA GLU A 176 13.76 -15.90 -6.07
C GLU A 176 13.61 -14.44 -5.60
N LYS A 177 12.38 -13.97 -5.34
CA LYS A 177 12.15 -12.59 -4.84
C LYS A 177 12.61 -12.43 -3.39
N GLU A 178 12.60 -13.49 -2.60
CA GLU A 178 13.13 -13.43 -1.24
C GLU A 178 14.67 -13.37 -1.24
N GLU A 179 15.33 -14.07 -2.16
CA GLU A 179 16.78 -13.97 -2.37
C GLU A 179 17.20 -12.57 -2.87
N VAL A 180 16.46 -12.02 -3.83
CA VAL A 180 16.67 -10.64 -4.28
C VAL A 180 16.48 -9.68 -3.11
N ARG A 181 15.42 -9.81 -2.32
CA ARG A 181 15.20 -8.97 -1.12
C ARG A 181 16.33 -9.06 -0.10
N LEU A 182 16.96 -10.22 0.07
CA LEU A 182 18.14 -10.34 0.93
C LEU A 182 19.32 -9.54 0.38
N LEU A 183 19.56 -9.58 -0.93
CA LEU A 183 20.58 -8.75 -1.59
C LEU A 183 20.25 -7.26 -1.48
N LEU A 184 18.99 -6.88 -1.69
CA LEU A 184 18.50 -5.50 -1.52
C LEU A 184 18.75 -4.98 -0.10
N ARG A 185 18.60 -5.83 0.93
CA ARG A 185 18.82 -5.46 2.33
C ARG A 185 20.31 -5.27 2.69
N GLN A 186 21.23 -5.85 1.93
CA GLN A 186 22.67 -5.71 2.18
C GLN A 186 23.19 -4.34 1.75
N ASP A 187 22.59 -3.75 0.72
CA ASP A 187 22.92 -2.40 0.28
C ASP A 187 21.76 -1.43 0.56
N PRO A 188 21.82 -0.65 1.66
CA PRO A 188 20.77 0.29 2.00
C PRO A 188 20.62 1.42 0.98
N LYS A 189 21.58 1.61 0.07
CA LYS A 189 21.55 2.61 -1.01
C LYS A 189 21.16 2.02 -2.36
N PHE A 190 20.80 0.74 -2.42
CA PHE A 190 20.49 0.02 -3.66
C PHE A 190 19.64 0.84 -4.63
N TRP A 191 18.52 1.39 -4.16
CA TRP A 191 17.58 2.16 -5.00
C TRP A 191 18.07 3.53 -5.45
N LYS A 192 19.20 4.04 -4.92
CA LYS A 192 19.80 5.33 -5.34
C LYS A 192 20.71 5.23 -6.57
N TYR A 193 21.23 4.05 -6.89
CA TYR A 193 22.20 3.94 -7.98
C TYR A 193 21.55 4.16 -9.35
N ARG A 194 22.30 4.79 -10.25
CA ARG A 194 21.88 5.06 -11.63
C ARG A 194 23.01 4.75 -12.63
N PRO A 195 22.67 4.32 -13.87
CA PRO A 195 21.32 3.97 -14.34
C PRO A 195 20.75 2.74 -13.60
N LEU A 196 19.43 2.55 -13.64
CA LEU A 196 18.82 1.35 -13.04
C LEU A 196 19.40 0.08 -13.68
N SER A 197 19.90 -0.84 -12.86
CA SER A 197 20.35 -2.14 -13.36
C SER A 197 19.16 -3.02 -13.79
N GLU A 198 19.40 -4.04 -14.62
CA GLU A 198 18.34 -4.98 -15.01
C GLU A 198 17.65 -5.65 -13.80
N LEU A 199 18.42 -5.92 -12.74
CA LEU A 199 17.91 -6.46 -11.49
C LEU A 199 16.95 -5.46 -10.81
N MET A 200 17.31 -4.18 -10.76
CA MET A 200 16.44 -3.12 -10.20
C MET A 200 15.14 -3.00 -10.97
N VAL A 201 15.22 -2.99 -12.31
CA VAL A 201 14.05 -2.89 -13.19
C VAL A 201 13.12 -4.08 -12.99
N ARG A 202 13.67 -5.30 -12.95
CA ARG A 202 12.87 -6.52 -12.73
C ARG A 202 12.24 -6.56 -11.34
N ALA A 203 13.03 -6.26 -10.30
CA ALA A 203 12.54 -6.26 -8.92
C ALA A 203 11.39 -5.26 -8.73
N ALA A 204 11.57 -4.02 -9.21
CA ALA A 204 10.54 -2.98 -9.13
C ALA A 204 9.27 -3.36 -9.91
N ALA A 205 9.41 -3.92 -11.12
CA ALA A 205 8.26 -4.38 -11.89
C ALA A 205 7.49 -5.52 -11.18
N ASP A 206 8.20 -6.42 -10.51
CA ASP A 206 7.63 -7.56 -9.77
C ASP A 206 6.85 -7.16 -8.51
N ASP A 207 7.02 -5.94 -8.00
CA ASP A 207 6.23 -5.42 -6.88
C ASP A 207 4.82 -4.98 -7.31
N VAL A 208 4.61 -4.63 -8.58
CA VAL A 208 3.32 -4.11 -9.06
C VAL A 208 2.60 -4.95 -10.11
N ARG A 209 3.32 -5.77 -10.89
CA ARG A 209 2.73 -6.43 -12.09
C ARG A 209 1.55 -7.36 -11.78
N PHE A 210 1.47 -7.91 -10.57
CA PHE A 210 0.41 -8.81 -10.15
C PHE A 210 -0.78 -8.11 -9.50
N LEU A 211 -0.65 -6.84 -9.11
CA LEU A 211 -1.65 -6.14 -8.30
C LEU A 211 -3.00 -6.01 -9.02
N LEU A 212 -3.00 -5.75 -10.33
CA LEU A 212 -4.25 -5.64 -11.09
C LEU A 212 -5.01 -6.97 -11.16
N TYR A 213 -4.31 -8.08 -11.37
CA TYR A 213 -4.93 -9.40 -11.33
C TYR A 213 -5.52 -9.72 -9.95
N ILE A 214 -4.74 -9.52 -8.88
CA ILE A 214 -5.18 -9.72 -7.50
C ILE A 214 -6.42 -8.86 -7.20
N TYR A 215 -6.38 -7.59 -7.61
CA TYR A 215 -7.52 -6.68 -7.50
C TYR A 215 -8.77 -7.27 -8.12
N HIS A 216 -8.71 -7.71 -9.38
CA HIS A 216 -9.87 -8.29 -10.05
C HIS A 216 -10.40 -9.55 -9.34
N MET A 217 -9.50 -10.39 -8.82
CA MET A 217 -9.89 -11.60 -8.09
C MET A 217 -10.55 -11.29 -6.75
N MET A 218 -10.03 -10.33 -5.98
CA MET A 218 -10.57 -9.92 -4.68
C MET A 218 -11.91 -9.19 -4.83
N MET A 219 -11.99 -8.27 -5.80
CA MET A 219 -13.21 -7.46 -6.02
C MET A 219 -14.42 -8.30 -6.44
N LYS A 220 -14.21 -9.46 -7.06
CA LYS A 220 -15.29 -10.43 -7.36
C LYS A 220 -15.86 -11.12 -6.11
N LYS A 221 -15.12 -11.15 -5.00
CA LYS A 221 -15.45 -11.91 -3.79
C LYS A 221 -15.89 -11.06 -2.60
N LEU A 222 -15.51 -9.78 -2.58
CA LEU A 222 -15.87 -8.86 -1.51
C LEU A 222 -17.37 -8.52 -1.57
N ASN A 223 -18.05 -8.66 -0.43
CA ASN A 223 -19.44 -8.21 -0.29
C ASN A 223 -19.51 -6.68 -0.02
N GLU A 224 -20.72 -6.11 -0.05
CA GLU A 224 -20.92 -4.66 0.11
C GLU A 224 -20.34 -4.10 1.42
N ARG A 225 -20.53 -4.83 2.53
CA ARG A 225 -19.99 -4.45 3.85
C ARG A 225 -18.46 -4.40 3.84
N SER A 226 -17.81 -5.41 3.28
CA SER A 226 -16.35 -5.46 3.16
C SER A 226 -15.80 -4.45 2.17
N LEU A 227 -16.51 -4.16 1.08
CA LEU A 227 -16.12 -3.10 0.15
C LEU A 227 -16.10 -1.73 0.83
N TRP A 228 -17.08 -1.45 1.69
CA TRP A 228 -17.09 -0.25 2.51
C TRP A 228 -15.93 -0.23 3.52
N HIS A 229 -15.73 -1.30 4.29
CA HIS A 229 -14.60 -1.40 5.24
C HIS A 229 -13.26 -1.23 4.53
N LEU A 230 -13.09 -1.79 3.33
CA LEU A 230 -11.88 -1.66 2.52
C LEU A 230 -11.63 -0.20 2.14
N ALA A 231 -12.66 0.53 1.72
CA ALA A 231 -12.54 1.94 1.37
C ALA A 231 -12.19 2.81 2.60
N VAL A 232 -12.85 2.56 3.73
CA VAL A 232 -12.58 3.27 5.00
C VAL A 232 -11.16 2.99 5.49
N ARG A 233 -10.79 1.71 5.63
CA ARG A 233 -9.46 1.31 6.11
C ARG A 233 -8.34 1.72 5.16
N GLY A 234 -8.57 1.68 3.85
CA GLY A 234 -7.63 2.20 2.85
C GLY A 234 -7.34 3.69 3.05
N ALA A 235 -8.38 4.50 3.28
CA ALA A 235 -8.22 5.92 3.58
C ALA A 235 -7.53 6.17 4.94
N LEU A 236 -7.83 5.37 5.97
CA LEU A 236 -7.16 5.47 7.27
C LEU A 236 -5.69 5.01 7.21
N TYR A 237 -5.37 4.00 6.41
CA TYR A 237 -3.99 3.55 6.17
C TYR A 237 -3.17 4.64 5.47
N CYS A 238 -3.72 5.33 4.47
CA CYS A 238 -3.05 6.47 3.84
C CYS A 238 -2.73 7.61 4.84
N ARG A 239 -3.59 7.77 5.86
CA ARG A 239 -3.38 8.75 6.94
C ARG A 239 -2.45 8.26 8.04
N CYS A 240 -2.22 6.95 8.13
CA CYS A 240 -1.35 6.35 9.12
C CYS A 240 0.08 6.85 8.90
N PHE A 241 0.76 7.24 9.97
CA PHE A 241 2.03 7.96 9.95
C PHE A 241 2.00 9.38 9.36
N CYS A 242 1.02 9.79 8.56
CA CYS A 242 0.86 11.14 8.01
C CYS A 242 0.31 12.17 9.03
N ILE A 243 0.96 12.30 10.19
CA ILE A 243 0.56 13.25 11.25
C ILE A 243 0.57 14.69 10.71
N ASN A 244 -0.49 15.44 10.99
CA ASN A 244 -0.63 16.85 10.71
C ASN A 244 -1.33 17.56 11.88
N ASP A 245 -1.22 18.88 11.92
CA ASP A 245 -1.78 19.70 13.00
C ASP A 245 -3.24 20.12 12.75
N ASN A 246 -3.80 19.81 11.58
CA ASN A 246 -5.14 20.24 11.16
C ASN A 246 -6.20 19.13 11.27
N ASN A 247 -5.92 18.04 11.98
CA ASN A 247 -6.81 16.88 12.13
C ASN A 247 -7.30 16.32 10.78
N TYR A 248 -6.42 16.28 9.77
CA TYR A 248 -6.71 15.79 8.42
C TYR A 248 -7.82 16.54 7.68
N ALA A 249 -8.08 17.81 8.04
CA ALA A 249 -9.14 18.63 7.42
C ALA A 249 -8.96 18.82 5.91
N ASP A 250 -7.72 18.72 5.43
CA ASP A 250 -7.33 18.86 4.02
C ASP A 250 -7.13 17.52 3.30
N TRP A 251 -7.46 16.40 3.95
CA TRP A 251 -7.48 15.07 3.34
C TRP A 251 -8.88 14.74 2.78
N PRO A 252 -8.97 13.89 1.74
CA PRO A 252 -10.24 13.37 1.27
C PRO A 252 -11.05 12.77 2.42
N SER A 253 -12.35 13.05 2.50
CA SER A 253 -13.22 12.56 3.56
C SER A 253 -13.25 11.02 3.62
N ILE A 254 -13.35 10.47 4.83
CA ILE A 254 -13.58 9.03 5.00
C ILE A 254 -14.99 8.69 4.47
N PRO A 255 -15.16 7.60 3.70
CA PRO A 255 -16.48 7.21 3.20
C PRO A 255 -17.48 6.98 4.35
N PRO A 256 -18.70 7.56 4.29
CA PRO A 256 -19.73 7.31 5.28
C PRO A 256 -20.26 5.87 5.18
N ILE A 257 -20.96 5.40 6.21
CA ILE A 257 -21.64 4.09 6.20
C ILE A 257 -22.78 4.15 5.14
N PRO A 258 -22.83 3.23 4.16
CA PRO A 258 -23.89 3.20 3.16
C PRO A 258 -25.24 2.77 3.75
N ASP A 259 -26.34 3.38 3.31
CA ASP A 259 -27.70 3.10 3.81
C ASP A 259 -28.09 1.61 3.72
N ASN A 260 -27.71 0.94 2.62
CA ASN A 260 -27.96 -0.48 2.39
C ASN A 260 -27.26 -1.40 3.42
N VAL A 261 -26.12 -0.96 3.96
CA VAL A 261 -25.38 -1.72 4.99
C VAL A 261 -25.99 -1.49 6.39
N MET A 262 -26.73 -0.39 6.61
CA MET A 262 -27.36 -0.09 7.90
C MET A 262 -28.60 -0.94 8.21
N VAL A 263 -29.19 -1.60 7.21
CA VAL A 263 -30.46 -2.34 7.33
C VAL A 263 -30.27 -3.78 7.83
N GLU A 264 -29.07 -4.35 7.67
CA GLU A 264 -28.71 -5.59 8.36
C GLU A 264 -28.63 -5.29 9.87
N GLY A 265 -29.33 -6.06 10.72
CA GLY A 265 -29.56 -5.78 12.16
C GLY A 265 -28.34 -5.68 13.08
N ASP A 266 -27.14 -5.45 12.53
CA ASP A 266 -25.86 -5.15 13.15
C ASP A 266 -25.14 -4.07 12.31
N ALA A 267 -25.64 -2.82 12.36
CA ALA A 267 -25.04 -1.71 11.63
C ALA A 267 -23.56 -1.56 12.02
N PRO A 268 -22.63 -1.48 11.05
CA PRO A 268 -21.22 -1.42 11.35
C PRO A 268 -20.87 -0.14 12.12
N GLU A 269 -19.97 -0.26 13.08
CA GLU A 269 -19.44 0.89 13.81
C GLU A 269 -18.49 1.69 12.92
N GLU A 270 -18.49 3.01 13.05
CA GLU A 270 -17.48 3.87 12.42
C GLU A 270 -16.06 3.44 12.82
N GLU A 271 -15.15 3.47 11.85
CA GLU A 271 -13.72 3.23 12.12
C GLU A 271 -12.95 4.55 12.10
N ILE A 272 -12.00 4.69 13.03
CA ILE A 272 -11.19 5.89 13.20
C ILE A 272 -9.70 5.56 13.29
N LEU A 273 -8.87 6.56 13.03
CA LEU A 273 -7.46 6.59 13.39
C LEU A 273 -7.28 7.51 14.59
N SER A 274 -6.81 6.96 15.72
CA SER A 274 -6.39 7.72 16.89
C SER A 274 -4.88 7.71 17.01
N ILE A 275 -4.28 8.87 17.24
CA ILE A 275 -2.85 9.00 17.52
C ILE A 275 -2.69 9.28 19.02
N LEU A 276 -1.81 8.52 19.66
CA LEU A 276 -1.50 8.66 21.07
C LEU A 276 -0.05 9.06 21.26
N ASP A 277 0.16 10.14 22.02
CA ASP A 277 1.48 10.59 22.45
C ASP A 277 2.01 9.69 23.56
N VAL A 278 3.24 9.24 23.39
CA VAL A 278 3.98 8.44 24.37
C VAL A 278 5.09 9.30 24.96
N PRO A 279 5.06 9.59 26.27
CA PRO A 279 6.12 10.36 26.90
C PRO A 279 7.50 9.71 26.69
N GLN A 280 8.54 10.55 26.67
CA GLN A 280 9.92 10.10 26.46
C GLN A 280 10.29 8.97 27.44
N GLY A 281 10.87 7.89 26.91
CA GLY A 281 11.27 6.72 27.70
C GLY A 281 10.14 5.76 28.11
N LYS A 282 8.87 6.08 27.80
CA LYS A 282 7.72 5.21 28.14
C LYS A 282 7.35 4.18 27.07
N MET A 283 7.88 4.29 25.85
CA MET A 283 7.58 3.35 24.76
C MET A 283 7.90 1.89 25.12
N GLY A 284 9.00 1.65 25.84
CA GLY A 284 9.34 0.31 26.33
C GLY A 284 8.30 -0.28 27.30
N ARG A 285 7.59 0.56 28.06
CA ARG A 285 6.49 0.11 28.96
C ARG A 285 5.22 -0.22 28.18
N VAL A 286 4.94 0.56 27.13
CA VAL A 286 3.82 0.32 26.21
C VAL A 286 3.98 -1.02 25.49
N ILE A 287 5.16 -1.27 24.91
CA ILE A 287 5.47 -2.52 24.20
C ILE A 287 5.58 -3.68 25.20
N GLY A 288 6.22 -3.44 26.34
CA GLY A 288 6.51 -4.47 27.33
C GLY A 288 7.66 -5.38 26.92
N ARG A 289 8.11 -6.22 27.86
CA ARG A 289 9.23 -7.14 27.64
C ARG A 289 8.85 -8.14 26.53
N LYS A 290 9.67 -8.22 25.47
CA LYS A 290 9.43 -9.05 24.28
C LYS A 290 8.06 -8.81 23.61
N GLY A 291 7.46 -7.63 23.77
CA GLY A 291 6.15 -7.32 23.17
C GLY A 291 4.94 -7.93 23.89
N VAL A 292 5.11 -8.60 25.03
CA VAL A 292 4.01 -9.30 25.71
C VAL A 292 2.86 -8.36 26.09
N SER A 293 3.19 -7.15 26.56
CA SER A 293 2.17 -6.18 26.98
C SER A 293 1.35 -5.69 25.80
N ILE A 294 2.00 -5.34 24.68
CA ILE A 294 1.27 -4.90 23.49
C ILE A 294 0.46 -6.02 22.86
N LEU A 295 0.99 -7.25 22.78
CA LEU A 295 0.25 -8.40 22.27
C LEU A 295 -1.02 -8.63 23.08
N SER A 296 -0.93 -8.62 24.41
CA SER A 296 -2.10 -8.74 25.28
C SER A 296 -3.14 -7.62 25.07
N ILE A 297 -2.69 -6.38 24.81
CA ILE A 297 -3.61 -5.29 24.46
C ILE A 297 -4.29 -5.58 23.12
N LYS A 298 -3.53 -5.93 22.07
CA LYS A 298 -4.07 -6.27 20.74
C LYS A 298 -5.03 -7.47 20.78
N GLU A 299 -4.80 -8.46 21.63
CA GLU A 299 -5.73 -9.59 21.84
C GLU A 299 -7.01 -9.14 22.57
N SER A 300 -6.91 -8.11 23.42
CA SER A 300 -8.03 -7.62 24.23
C SER A 300 -8.91 -6.61 23.51
N CYS A 301 -8.41 -5.95 22.46
CA CYS A 301 -9.15 -4.98 21.65
C CYS A 301 -9.05 -5.34 20.18
N ASN A 302 -10.18 -5.39 19.47
CA ASN A 302 -10.20 -5.60 18.03
C ASN A 302 -9.81 -4.30 17.28
N ALA A 303 -8.65 -3.75 17.59
CA ALA A 303 -8.07 -2.55 17.01
C ALA A 303 -6.64 -2.83 16.60
N GLU A 304 -6.23 -2.28 15.46
CA GLU A 304 -4.87 -2.35 14.99
C GLU A 304 -4.01 -1.32 15.70
N ILE A 305 -2.84 -1.73 16.16
CA ILE A 305 -1.92 -0.84 16.85
C ILE A 305 -0.58 -0.86 16.13
N HIS A 306 -0.24 0.29 15.55
CA HIS A 306 0.99 0.51 14.79
C HIS A 306 1.90 1.48 15.56
N PHE A 307 3.21 1.26 15.41
CA PHE A 307 4.24 2.11 16.00
C PHE A 307 5.04 2.78 14.90
N GLY A 308 5.48 4.02 15.14
CA GLY A 308 6.43 4.66 14.23
C GLY A 308 7.71 3.84 14.07
N GLY A 309 8.17 3.18 15.13
CA GLY A 309 9.40 2.39 15.14
C GLY A 309 10.62 3.26 14.84
N ALA A 310 11.66 2.67 14.23
CA ALA A 310 12.86 3.40 13.83
C ALA A 310 12.64 4.36 12.63
N LYS A 311 11.58 4.16 11.85
CA LYS A 311 11.30 4.90 10.60
C LYS A 311 10.17 5.94 10.73
N GLY A 312 9.48 6.00 11.86
CA GLY A 312 8.37 6.92 12.12
C GLY A 312 8.57 7.68 13.43
N PRO A 313 7.56 8.43 13.90
CA PRO A 313 7.66 9.20 15.13
C PRO A 313 7.89 8.24 16.32
N PRO A 314 9.01 8.38 17.05
CA PRO A 314 9.38 7.43 18.12
C PRO A 314 8.47 7.55 19.36
N ASP A 315 7.70 8.63 19.45
CA ASP A 315 6.85 9.05 20.56
C ASP A 315 5.35 8.94 20.23
N LYS A 316 4.98 8.24 19.15
CA LYS A 316 3.58 8.10 18.72
C LYS A 316 3.16 6.65 18.57
N VAL A 317 1.92 6.36 18.95
CA VAL A 317 1.22 5.10 18.69
C VAL A 317 -0.04 5.40 17.87
N PHE A 318 -0.23 4.66 16.79
CA PHE A 318 -1.34 4.81 15.86
C PHE A 318 -2.30 3.65 16.08
N ILE A 319 -3.57 3.96 16.34
CA ILE A 319 -4.59 2.98 16.68
C ILE A 319 -5.72 3.11 15.66
N LEU A 320 -5.98 2.07 14.89
CA LEU A 320 -7.03 2.03 13.87
C LEU A 320 -8.09 0.99 14.20
N GLY A 321 -9.34 1.26 13.82
CA GLY A 321 -10.45 0.32 13.89
C GLY A 321 -11.72 0.94 14.46
N PRO A 322 -12.69 0.12 14.90
CA PRO A 322 -13.96 0.60 15.44
C PRO A 322 -13.77 1.55 16.63
N VAL A 323 -14.55 2.63 16.69
CA VAL A 323 -14.40 3.70 17.70
C VAL A 323 -14.29 3.17 19.13
N ARG A 324 -15.15 2.24 19.56
CA ARG A 324 -15.12 1.61 20.88
C ARG A 324 -13.81 0.85 21.14
N GLN A 325 -13.34 0.09 20.16
CA GLN A 325 -12.10 -0.70 20.27
C GLN A 325 -10.88 0.20 20.32
N VAL A 326 -10.85 1.26 19.50
CA VAL A 326 -9.78 2.27 19.51
C VAL A 326 -9.72 2.99 20.85
N ARG A 327 -10.86 3.40 21.42
CA ARG A 327 -10.91 4.03 22.75
C ARG A 327 -10.46 3.09 23.86
N LYS A 328 -10.87 1.82 23.80
CA LYS A 328 -10.43 0.77 24.74
C LYS A 328 -8.91 0.59 24.68
N ALA A 329 -8.35 0.42 23.47
CA ALA A 329 -6.91 0.29 23.25
C ALA A 329 -6.15 1.51 23.81
N ALA A 330 -6.60 2.72 23.47
CA ALA A 330 -5.97 3.96 23.94
C ALA A 330 -5.96 4.07 25.47
N ALA A 331 -7.05 3.68 26.14
CA ALA A 331 -7.12 3.67 27.60
C ALA A 331 -6.13 2.67 28.22
N MET A 332 -6.05 1.45 27.67
CA MET A 332 -5.11 0.43 28.12
C MET A 332 -3.65 0.88 27.94
N LEU A 333 -3.33 1.48 26.80
CA LEU A 333 -1.99 2.00 26.50
C LEU A 333 -1.62 3.15 27.45
N ARG A 334 -2.54 4.09 27.73
CA ARG A 334 -2.31 5.17 28.70
C ARG A 334 -2.03 4.64 30.10
N GLY A 335 -2.77 3.62 30.55
CA GLY A 335 -2.51 2.96 31.83
C GLY A 335 -1.06 2.47 31.94
N ARG A 336 -0.55 1.80 30.90
CA ARG A 336 0.85 1.32 30.85
C ARG A 336 1.91 2.42 30.89
N MET A 337 1.56 3.66 30.57
CA MET A 337 2.49 4.79 30.64
C MET A 337 2.54 5.42 32.03
N MET A 338 1.48 5.23 32.83
CA MET A 338 1.36 5.76 34.20
C MET A 338 2.02 4.85 35.23
N ASP A 339 1.94 3.53 35.05
CA ASP A 339 2.75 2.53 35.76
C ASP A 339 4.25 2.72 35.49
#